data_AF-A0A967CMW7-F1
#
_entry.id   AF-A0A967CMW7-F1
#
_cell.length_a   1.000
_cell.length_b   1.000
_cell.length_c   1.000
_cell.angle_alpha   90.00
_cell.angle_beta   90.00
_cell.angle_gamma   90.00
#
_symmetry.space_group_name_H-M   'P 1'
#
loop_
_entity.id
_entity.type
_entity.pdbx_description
1 polymer ?
#
loop_
_entity_poly.entity_id
_entity_poly.type
_entity_poly.pdbx_seq_one_letter_code
_entity_poly.pdbx_strand_id
1 'polypeptide(L)' 'ERDPAVKHMLALAISACNRHEKYIGICGQGPSDHIDLAEWLVEQKIQSMSLNPDSVIDTWQRIASLKS' A
#
# COMPACT_ATOMS: atom_id res chain seq x y z
N GLU A 1 -4.97 -4.48 -9.65
CA GLU A 1 -5.59 -3.50 -8.72
C GLU A 1 -5.54 -2.03 -9.18
N ARG A 2 -6.35 -1.60 -10.16
CA ARG A 2 -6.56 -0.15 -10.42
C ARG A 2 -8.03 0.22 -10.64
N ASP A 3 -8.90 -0.77 -10.47
CA ASP A 3 -10.33 -0.54 -10.52
C ASP A 3 -10.73 0.41 -9.37
N PRO A 4 -11.48 1.49 -9.66
CA PRO A 4 -11.93 2.44 -8.65
C PRO A 4 -12.67 1.81 -7.48
N ALA A 5 -13.45 0.76 -7.72
CA ALA A 5 -14.18 0.05 -6.66
C ALA A 5 -13.22 -0.68 -5.72
N VAL A 6 -12.15 -1.28 -6.25
CA VAL A 6 -11.15 -1.95 -5.42
C VAL A 6 -10.35 -0.93 -4.60
N LYS A 7 -9.91 0.18 -5.20
CA LYS A 7 -9.26 1.27 -4.44
C LYS A 7 -10.18 1.82 -3.36
N HIS A 8 -11.47 1.97 -3.64
CA HIS A 8 -12.44 2.42 -2.65
C HIS A 8 -12.58 1.43 -1.48
N MET A 9 -12.70 0.14 -1.78
CA MET A 9 -12.76 -0.92 -0.76
C MET A 9 -11.49 -0.93 0.12
N LEU A 10 -10.31 -0.83 -0.48
CA LEU A 10 -9.04 -0.77 0.25
C LEU A 10 -8.97 0.46 1.15
N ALA A 11 -9.36 1.63 0.64
CA ALA A 11 -9.39 2.86 1.43
C ALA A 11 -10.34 2.76 2.63
N LEU A 12 -11.52 2.14 2.45
CA LEU A 12 -12.47 1.89 3.54
C LEU A 12 -11.87 0.99 4.62
N ALA A 13 -11.23 -0.12 4.22
CA ALA A 13 -10.61 -1.06 5.15
C ALA A 13 -9.47 -0.40 5.95
N ILE A 14 -8.56 0.31 5.26
CA ILE A 14 -7.44 1.01 5.90
C ILE A 14 -7.94 2.08 6.86
N SER A 15 -8.89 2.91 6.42
CA SER A 15 -9.46 3.94 7.27
C SER A 15 -10.15 3.36 8.51
N ALA A 16 -10.89 2.26 8.36
CA ALA A 16 -11.54 1.60 9.50
C ALA A 16 -10.53 1.10 10.53
N CYS A 17 -9.50 0.36 10.09
CA CYS A 17 -8.45 -0.14 10.98
C CYS A 17 -7.72 1.01 11.70
N ASN A 18 -7.34 2.06 10.96
CA ASN A 18 -6.67 3.22 11.53
C ASN A 18 -7.52 3.96 12.58
N ARG A 19 -8.83 4.14 12.33
CA ARG A 19 -9.76 4.76 13.31
C ARG A 19 -9.90 3.95 14.59
N HIS A 20 -9.72 2.64 14.53
CA HIS A 20 -9.80 1.74 15.67
C HIS A 20 -8.43 1.39 16.27
N GLU A 21 -7.37 2.08 15.85
CA GLU A 21 -5.99 1.82 16.27
C GLU A 21 -5.60 0.35 16.08
N LYS A 22 -6.12 -0.26 15.01
CA LYS A 22 -5.83 -1.64 14.62
C LYS A 22 -4.82 -1.66 13.48
N TYR A 23 -3.98 -2.68 13.52
CA TYR A 23 -3.03 -2.97 12.47
C TYR A 23 -3.74 -3.42 11.19
N ILE A 24 -3.28 -2.92 10.05
CA ILE A 24 -3.64 -3.41 8.72
C ILE A 24 -2.40 -3.50 7.83
N GLY A 25 -2.36 -4.58 7.05
CA GLY A 25 -1.40 -4.78 5.98
C GLY A 25 -2.06 -5.44 4.79
N ILE A 26 -1.40 -5.38 3.63
CA ILE A 26 -1.87 -6.05 2.41
C ILE A 26 -0.83 -7.05 1.92
N CYS A 27 -1.31 -8.20 1.46
CA CYS A 27 -0.53 -9.18 0.71
C CYS A 27 -1.11 -9.34 -0.70
N GLY A 28 -0.25 -9.69 -1.66
CA GLY A 28 -0.64 -9.88 -3.06
C GLY A 28 0.38 -9.28 -4.02
N GLN A 29 0.24 -9.62 -5.31
CA GLN A 29 1.15 -9.15 -6.35
C GLN A 29 0.94 -7.68 -6.71
N GLY A 30 -0.26 -7.11 -6.45
CA GLY A 30 -0.60 -5.73 -6.77
C GLY A 30 0.46 -4.68 -6.42
N PRO A 31 0.88 -4.52 -5.14
CA PRO A 31 1.90 -3.55 -4.76
C PRO A 31 3.32 -3.90 -5.26
N SER A 32 3.57 -5.15 -5.67
CA SER A 32 4.84 -5.57 -6.27
C SER A 32 4.92 -5.24 -7.76
N ASP A 33 3.81 -5.36 -8.48
CA ASP A 33 3.73 -5.13 -9.93
C ASP A 33 3.47 -3.66 -10.29
N HIS A 34 2.91 -2.89 -9.34
CA HIS A 34 2.43 -1.53 -9.55
C HIS A 34 2.94 -0.61 -8.45
N ILE A 35 4.02 0.10 -8.76
CA ILE A 35 4.65 1.03 -7.79
C ILE A 35 3.70 2.18 -7.42
N ASP A 36 2.89 2.67 -8.36
CA ASP A 36 1.87 3.70 -8.13
C ASP A 36 0.81 3.26 -7.11
N LEU A 37 0.51 1.95 -7.08
CA LEU A 37 -0.36 1.38 -6.05
C LEU A 37 0.32 1.36 -4.68
N ALA A 38 1.60 0.97 -4.62
CA ALA A 38 2.36 0.97 -3.37
C ALA A 38 2.50 2.39 -2.79
N GLU A 39 2.77 3.39 -3.63
CA GLU A 39 2.79 4.80 -3.25
C GLU A 39 1.43 5.25 -2.69
N TRP A 40 0.35 4.97 -3.42
CA TRP A 40 -1.00 5.31 -2.99
C TRP A 40 -1.39 4.63 -1.67
N LEU A 41 -1.00 3.37 -1.46
CA LEU A 41 -1.25 2.66 -0.20
C LEU A 41 -0.53 3.34 1.00
N VAL A 42 0.68 3.87 0.78
CA VAL A 42 1.39 4.67 1.78
C VAL A 42 0.66 5.98 2.07
N GLU A 43 0.13 6.66 1.05
CA GLU A 43 -0.72 7.86 1.22
C GLU A 43 -1.99 7.55 2.04
N GLN A 44 -2.59 6.39 1.84
CA GLN A 44 -3.72 5.90 2.64
C GLN A 44 -3.33 5.55 4.09
N LYS A 45 -2.04 5.61 4.45
CA LYS A 45 -1.49 5.28 5.76
C LYS A 45 -1.67 3.81 6.14
N ILE A 46 -1.42 2.89 5.20
CA ILE A 46 -1.27 1.47 5.53
C ILE A 46 -0.01 1.26 6.39
N GLN A 47 -0.04 0.34 7.37
CA GLN A 47 1.14 0.11 8.22
C GLN A 47 2.15 -0.86 7.58
N SER A 48 1.70 -1.79 6.74
CA SER A 48 2.60 -2.75 6.09
C SER A 48 2.10 -3.22 4.72
N MET A 49 3.06 -3.66 3.91
CA MET A 49 2.82 -4.26 2.60
C MET A 49 3.79 -5.43 2.42
N SER A 50 3.31 -6.53 1.86
CA SER A 50 4.16 -7.63 1.41
C SER A 50 4.55 -7.41 -0.05
N LEU A 51 5.86 -7.45 -0.33
CA LEU A 51 6.43 -7.25 -1.66
C LEU A 51 7.25 -8.48 -2.07
N ASN A 52 7.35 -8.70 -3.38
CA ASN A 52 8.24 -9.72 -3.92
C ASN A 52 9.71 -9.34 -3.65
N PRO A 53 10.61 -10.32 -3.43
CA PRO A 53 12.03 -10.06 -3.18
C PRO A 53 12.70 -9.22 -4.27
N ASP A 54 12.28 -9.40 -5.53
CA ASP A 54 12.87 -8.71 -6.67
C ASP A 54 12.42 -7.24 -6.77
N SER A 55 11.25 -6.89 -6.21
CA SER A 55 10.70 -5.52 -6.29
C SER A 55 10.80 -4.74 -4.98
N VAL A 56 11.12 -5.40 -3.85
CA VAL A 56 11.11 -4.79 -2.51
C VAL A 56 12.08 -3.62 -2.40
N ILE A 57 13.29 -3.74 -2.96
CA ILE A 57 14.33 -2.71 -2.86
C ILE A 57 13.91 -1.46 -3.61
N ASP A 58 13.56 -1.60 -4.89
CA ASP A 58 13.17 -0.49 -5.75
C ASP A 58 11.92 0.23 -5.22
N THR A 59 10.93 -0.54 -4.78
CA THR A 59 9.71 0.01 -4.18
C THR A 59 10.01 0.78 -2.90
N TRP A 60 10.90 0.25 -2.05
CA TRP A 60 11.26 0.93 -0.80
C TRP A 60 12.03 2.22 -1.05
N GLN A 61 13.01 2.22 -1.96
CA GLN A 61 13.75 3.43 -2.35
C GLN A 61 12.81 4.51 -2.88
N ARG A 62 11.84 4.12 -3.71
CA ARG A 62 10.84 5.03 -4.24
C ARG A 62 9.98 5.63 -3.13
N ILE A 63 9.40 4.80 -2.26
CA ILE A 63 8.59 5.25 -1.12
C ILE A 63 9.40 6.18 -0.21
N ALA A 64 10.68 5.87 0.04
CA ALA A 64 11.55 6.70 0.86
C ALA A 64 11.75 8.10 0.24
N SER A 65 11.86 8.19 -1.10
CA SER A 65 11.98 9.48 -1.79
C SER A 65 10.72 10.35 -1.73
N LEU A 66 9.54 9.76 -1.58
CA LEU A 66 8.26 10.50 -1.49
C LEU A 66 8.09 11.26 -0.18
N LYS A 67 8.79 10.86 0.89
CA LYS A 67 8.66 11.46 2.23
C LYS A 67 9.60 12.65 2.48
N SER A 68 9.99 13.37 1.41
CA SER A 68 10.86 14.54 1.50
C SER A 68 10.12 15.84 1.82
#